data_AF-W7YAM5-F1
#
_entry.id   AF-W7YAM5-F1
#
_cell.length_a   1.000
_cell.length_b   1.000
_cell.length_c   1.000
_cell.angle_alpha   90.00
_cell.angle_beta   90.00
_cell.angle_gamma   90.00
#
_symmetry.space_group_name_H-M   'P 1'
#
loop_
_entity.id
_entity.type
_entity.pdbx_description
1 polymer ?
#
loop_
_entity_poly.entity_id
_entity_poly.type
_entity_poly.pdbx_seq_one_letter_code
_entity_poly.pdbx_strand_id
1 'polypeptide(L)'
;MKQGKLVFFDGDLEQAFKIEFWDCYCIRVGEQMTSTGSSAMRMHIRLSPAITRNRGEEHQKVWKVTDITPNDRAFGPGPVEEEPVQEPEWVECYITDMQGNRIDDYQIGDTIIVVFKTRHLVGKKISLNLNDKDADFEYNGNRLENDILSNYLVNNNTEQVELTVIEQA
;
A
#
# COMPACT_ATOMS: atom_id res chain seq x y z
N MET A 1 5.49 7.60 -15.13
CA MET A 1 4.23 7.66 -14.37
C MET A 1 3.18 8.36 -15.22
N LYS A 2 2.17 7.66 -15.73
CA LYS A 2 1.14 8.25 -16.61
C LYS A 2 -0.24 8.36 -15.96
N GLN A 3 -0.43 7.79 -14.76
CA GLN A 3 -1.73 7.78 -14.08
C GLN A 3 -1.58 8.07 -12.59
N GLY A 4 -2.65 8.55 -11.97
CA GLY A 4 -2.67 8.88 -10.54
C GLY A 4 -4.06 9.31 -10.08
N LYS A 5 -4.17 9.58 -8.77
CA LYS A 5 -5.41 10.05 -8.15
C LYS A 5 -5.14 11.14 -7.13
N LEU A 6 -6.05 12.10 -7.04
CA LEU A 6 -6.14 13.10 -5.98
C LEU A 6 -7.34 12.73 -5.12
N VAL A 7 -7.11 12.48 -3.84
CA VAL A 7 -8.17 12.12 -2.88
C VAL A 7 -8.35 13.27 -1.92
N PHE A 8 -9.60 13.72 -1.79
CA PHE A 8 -9.99 14.79 -0.90
C PHE A 8 -10.72 14.17 0.28
N PHE A 9 -10.27 14.53 1.48
CA PHE A 9 -10.86 14.10 2.75
C PHE A 9 -11.58 15.28 3.39
N ASP A 10 -12.67 15.01 4.09
CA ASP A 10 -13.27 15.97 5.00
C ASP A 10 -12.46 16.04 6.31
N GLY A 11 -12.79 16.99 7.20
CA GLY A 11 -12.10 17.20 8.47
C GLY A 11 -11.99 15.95 9.36
N ASP A 12 -12.91 15.01 9.20
CA ASP A 12 -12.98 13.74 9.95
C ASP A 12 -12.28 12.57 9.26
N LEU A 13 -11.40 12.83 8.27
CA LEU A 13 -10.67 11.81 7.49
C LEU A 13 -11.56 10.89 6.63
N GLU A 14 -12.86 11.18 6.53
CA GLU A 14 -13.74 10.52 5.57
C GLU A 14 -13.44 11.01 4.15
N GLN A 15 -13.42 10.09 3.18
CA GLN A 15 -13.16 10.44 1.79
C GLN A 15 -14.37 11.19 1.20
N ALA A 16 -14.20 12.49 0.93
CA ALA A 16 -15.22 13.30 0.30
C ALA A 16 -15.37 12.97 -1.19
N PHE A 17 -14.27 13.03 -1.95
CA PHE A 17 -14.26 12.62 -3.36
C PHE A 17 -12.84 12.38 -3.88
N LYS A 18 -12.75 11.72 -5.04
CA LYS A 18 -11.50 11.49 -5.75
C LYS A 18 -11.56 12.03 -7.18
N ILE A 19 -10.41 12.45 -7.68
CA ILE A 19 -10.16 12.76 -9.08
C ILE A 19 -9.09 11.80 -9.58
N GLU A 20 -9.40 11.03 -10.60
CA GLU A 20 -8.48 10.06 -11.20
C GLU A 20 -8.06 10.56 -12.57
N PHE A 21 -6.82 10.27 -12.97
CA PHE A 21 -6.29 10.70 -14.24
C PHE A 21 -5.36 9.67 -14.88
N TRP A 22 -5.35 9.65 -16.22
CA TRP A 22 -4.50 8.79 -17.05
C TRP A 22 -3.86 9.58 -18.17
N ASP A 23 -2.81 9.00 -18.76
CA ASP A 23 -1.95 9.60 -19.77
C ASP A 23 -1.57 11.05 -19.46
N CYS A 24 -0.96 11.25 -18.29
CA CYS A 24 -0.65 12.57 -17.77
C CYS A 24 0.78 13.00 -18.04
N TYR A 25 0.92 14.24 -18.52
CA TYR A 25 2.20 14.94 -18.63
C TYR A 25 2.28 16.06 -17.59
N CYS A 26 3.42 16.16 -16.91
CA CYS A 26 3.76 17.35 -16.15
C CYS A 26 4.23 18.44 -17.11
N ILE A 27 3.47 19.53 -17.21
CA ILE A 27 3.74 20.63 -18.14
C ILE A 27 4.46 21.81 -17.48
N ARG A 28 4.46 21.86 -16.14
CA ARG A 28 5.22 22.87 -15.39
C ARG A 28 5.47 22.36 -13.96
N VAL A 29 6.68 22.58 -13.49
CA VAL A 29 7.03 22.58 -12.07
C VAL A 29 7.63 23.95 -11.76
N GLY A 30 7.21 24.55 -10.67
CA GLY A 30 7.77 25.81 -10.18
C GLY A 30 7.78 25.83 -8.67
N GLU A 31 8.82 26.40 -8.10
CA GLU A 31 8.97 26.56 -6.66
C GLU A 31 8.95 28.04 -6.33
N GLN A 32 8.27 28.38 -5.24
CA GLN A 32 8.18 29.75 -4.74
C GLN A 32 8.59 29.77 -3.27
N MET A 33 9.64 30.52 -2.98
CA MET A 33 10.14 30.78 -1.63
C MET A 33 10.30 32.30 -1.46
N THR A 34 9.91 32.82 -0.29
CA THR A 34 10.13 34.21 0.08
C THR A 34 10.92 34.25 1.38
N SER A 35 11.90 35.15 1.47
CA SER A 35 12.67 35.41 2.70
C SER A 35 12.03 36.47 3.58
N THR A 36 11.01 37.17 3.09
CA THR A 36 10.34 38.29 3.78
C THR A 36 8.90 38.00 4.19
N GLY A 37 8.34 36.87 3.75
CA GLY A 37 6.97 36.44 4.09
C GLY A 37 6.95 35.24 5.03
N SER A 38 5.87 35.09 5.79
CA SER A 38 5.65 33.94 6.69
C SER A 38 5.14 32.68 5.99
N SER A 39 4.99 32.70 4.66
CA SER A 39 4.53 31.53 3.90
C SER A 39 5.69 30.55 3.72
N ALA A 40 5.47 29.28 4.11
CA ALA A 40 6.37 28.18 3.78
C ALA A 40 6.58 28.07 2.27
N MET A 41 7.72 27.49 1.86
CA MET A 41 8.03 27.20 0.47
C MET A 41 6.89 26.42 -0.19
N ARG A 42 6.46 26.86 -1.37
CA ARG A 42 5.38 26.23 -2.13
C ARG A 42 5.92 25.66 -3.43
N MET A 43 5.50 24.45 -3.75
CA MET A 43 5.71 23.85 -5.06
C MET A 43 4.41 23.87 -5.85
N HIS A 44 4.48 24.38 -7.07
CA HIS A 44 3.38 24.46 -8.02
C HIS A 44 3.64 23.48 -9.16
N ILE A 45 2.86 22.40 -9.21
CA ILE A 45 2.89 21.42 -10.29
C ILE A 45 1.65 21.61 -11.17
N ARG A 46 1.86 21.70 -12.48
CA ARG A 46 0.78 21.74 -13.48
C ARG A 46 0.78 20.45 -14.28
N LEU A 47 -0.31 19.72 -14.17
CA LEU A 47 -0.53 18.45 -14.85
C LEU A 47 -1.50 18.63 -16.02
N SER A 48 -1.23 17.93 -17.11
CA SER A 48 -2.11 17.84 -18.28
C SER A 48 -2.43 16.36 -18.54
N PRO A 49 -3.51 15.83 -17.96
CA PRO A 49 -3.99 14.50 -18.25
C PRO A 49 -4.75 14.43 -19.58
N ALA A 50 -4.69 13.28 -20.25
CA ALA A 50 -5.51 12.99 -21.43
C ALA A 50 -6.92 12.57 -21.00
N ILE A 51 -7.01 11.86 -19.88
CA ILE A 51 -8.23 11.30 -19.34
C ILE A 51 -8.36 11.76 -17.89
N THR A 52 -9.54 12.27 -17.53
CA THR A 52 -9.88 12.60 -16.15
C THR A 52 -11.23 11.97 -15.80
N ARG A 53 -11.31 11.30 -14.65
CA ARG A 53 -12.56 10.84 -14.05
C ARG A 53 -12.80 11.60 -12.75
N ASN A 54 -13.91 12.30 -12.66
CA ASN A 54 -14.29 13.10 -11.50
C ASN A 54 -15.72 12.77 -11.08
N ARG A 55 -15.91 12.17 -9.90
CA ARG A 55 -17.24 11.78 -9.38
C ARG A 55 -18.08 10.97 -10.38
N GLY A 56 -17.43 10.11 -11.17
CA GLY A 56 -18.07 9.28 -12.19
C GLY A 56 -18.15 9.93 -13.58
N GLU A 57 -17.90 11.23 -13.71
CA GLU A 57 -17.85 11.92 -15.00
C GLU A 57 -16.48 11.78 -15.66
N GLU A 58 -16.48 11.33 -16.91
CA GLU A 58 -15.26 11.06 -17.67
C GLU A 58 -15.06 12.06 -18.80
N HIS A 59 -13.86 12.65 -18.83
CA HIS A 59 -13.43 13.52 -19.91
C HIS A 59 -12.21 12.93 -20.58
N GLN A 60 -12.28 12.76 -21.90
CA GLN A 60 -11.23 12.15 -22.70
C GLN A 60 -10.78 13.09 -23.82
N LYS A 61 -9.47 13.29 -23.96
CA LYS A 61 -8.85 14.05 -25.05
C LYS A 61 -8.47 13.13 -26.20
N VAL A 62 -8.39 13.70 -27.40
CA VAL A 62 -8.07 12.98 -28.65
C VAL A 62 -6.71 12.27 -28.64
N TRP A 63 -5.78 12.72 -27.82
CA TRP A 63 -4.42 12.17 -27.73
C TRP A 63 -4.27 11.11 -26.64
N LYS A 64 -5.38 10.63 -26.04
CA LYS A 64 -5.35 9.51 -25.11
C LYS A 64 -4.69 8.27 -25.74
N VAL A 65 -3.96 7.52 -24.94
CA VAL A 65 -3.32 6.25 -25.34
C VAL A 65 -4.02 5.08 -24.66
N THR A 66 -4.43 5.28 -23.41
CA THR A 66 -5.14 4.32 -22.58
C THR A 66 -6.61 4.29 -22.97
N ASP A 67 -7.19 3.11 -23.09
CA ASP A 67 -8.63 2.94 -23.20
C ASP A 67 -9.20 2.70 -21.79
N ILE A 68 -10.11 3.56 -21.36
CA ILE A 68 -10.83 3.42 -20.08
C ILE A 68 -12.31 3.12 -20.31
N THR A 69 -12.75 3.00 -21.56
CA THR A 69 -14.14 2.74 -21.89
C THR A 69 -14.46 1.29 -21.51
N PRO A 70 -15.40 1.06 -20.58
CA PRO A 70 -15.89 -0.28 -20.32
C PRO A 70 -16.80 -0.67 -21.48
N ASN A 71 -16.25 -1.38 -22.45
CA ASN A 71 -17.05 -2.15 -23.39
C ASN A 71 -16.74 -3.63 -23.09
N ASP A 72 -17.72 -4.44 -22.68
CA ASP A 72 -19.06 -4.46 -23.23
C ASP A 72 -20.18 -3.70 -22.47
N ARG A 73 -20.57 -2.59 -23.12
CA ARG A 73 -21.83 -1.85 -23.13
C ARG A 73 -22.07 -0.79 -22.05
N ALA A 74 -21.55 0.39 -22.37
CA ALA A 74 -22.15 1.71 -22.16
C ALA A 74 -23.67 1.70 -21.86
N PHE A 75 -24.01 2.03 -20.61
CA PHE A 75 -25.31 2.55 -20.18
C PHE A 75 -26.56 1.72 -20.56
N GLY A 76 -26.74 0.59 -19.89
CA GLY A 76 -28.08 0.16 -19.45
C GLY A 76 -28.24 0.41 -17.94
N PRO A 77 -29.46 0.49 -17.38
CA PRO A 77 -29.66 0.53 -15.93
C PRO A 77 -29.38 -0.87 -15.38
N GLY A 78 -28.11 -1.24 -15.33
CA GLY A 78 -27.62 -2.45 -14.69
C GLY A 78 -27.12 -2.12 -13.29
N PRO A 79 -27.20 -3.06 -12.33
CA PRO A 79 -26.63 -2.87 -11.00
C PRO A 79 -25.15 -2.52 -11.12
N VAL A 80 -24.66 -1.67 -10.22
CA VAL A 80 -23.23 -1.39 -10.06
C VAL A 80 -22.51 -2.72 -9.86
N GLU A 81 -21.85 -3.23 -10.90
CA GLU A 81 -20.97 -4.38 -10.73
C GLU A 81 -19.76 -3.88 -9.93
N GLU A 82 -19.69 -4.35 -8.69
CA GLU A 82 -18.53 -4.17 -7.81
C GLU A 82 -17.27 -4.51 -8.62
N GLU A 83 -16.28 -3.61 -8.64
CA GLU A 83 -14.97 -3.92 -9.24
C GLU A 83 -14.54 -5.31 -8.73
N PRO A 84 -14.06 -6.22 -9.60
CA PRO A 84 -13.73 -7.57 -9.18
C PRO A 84 -12.81 -7.49 -7.98
N VAL A 85 -13.29 -7.95 -6.83
CA VAL A 85 -12.58 -7.89 -5.56
C VAL A 85 -11.26 -8.61 -5.79
N GLN A 86 -10.17 -7.84 -5.89
CA GLN A 86 -8.84 -8.44 -6.05
C GLN A 86 -8.55 -9.21 -4.77
N GLU A 87 -8.57 -10.53 -4.88
CA GLU A 87 -8.50 -11.41 -3.72
C GLU A 87 -7.16 -11.21 -3.00
N PRO A 88 -7.17 -11.14 -1.66
CA PRO A 88 -5.95 -11.05 -0.88
C PRO A 88 -5.11 -12.31 -1.09
N GLU A 89 -3.84 -12.14 -1.43
CA GLU A 89 -2.94 -13.26 -1.75
C GLU A 89 -1.68 -13.19 -0.87
N TRP A 90 -1.35 -14.33 -0.25
CA TRP A 90 -0.05 -14.58 0.38
C TRP A 90 0.91 -15.13 -0.68
N VAL A 91 2.00 -14.43 -0.92
CA VAL A 91 2.94 -14.77 -2.01
C VAL A 91 4.11 -15.60 -1.49
N GLU A 92 4.73 -15.18 -0.39
CA GLU A 92 5.93 -15.82 0.15
C GLU A 92 6.09 -15.45 1.63
N CYS A 93 6.62 -16.35 2.44
CA CYS A 93 7.04 -16.09 3.82
C CYS A 93 8.34 -16.87 4.07
N TYR A 94 9.37 -16.21 4.59
CA TYR A 94 10.66 -16.82 4.92
C TYR A 94 11.38 -16.01 5.99
N ILE A 95 12.40 -16.62 6.59
CA ILE A 95 13.21 -16.02 7.65
C ILE A 95 14.58 -15.65 7.09
N THR A 96 15.11 -14.51 7.53
CA THR A 96 16.49 -14.09 7.26
C THR A 96 17.23 -13.74 8.54
N ASP A 97 18.55 -13.80 8.48
CA ASP A 97 19.42 -13.18 9.47
C ASP A 97 19.35 -11.64 9.38
N MET A 98 20.04 -10.95 10.30
CA MET A 98 20.15 -9.49 10.31
C MET A 98 20.93 -8.91 9.11
N GLN A 99 21.57 -9.76 8.30
CA GLN A 99 22.30 -9.37 7.08
C GLN A 99 21.43 -9.59 5.82
N GLY A 100 20.23 -10.12 5.97
CA GLY A 100 19.28 -10.39 4.89
C GLY A 100 19.52 -11.72 4.17
N ASN A 101 20.37 -12.61 4.69
CA ASN A 101 20.55 -13.95 4.14
C ASN A 101 19.44 -14.86 4.64
N ARG A 102 18.86 -15.67 3.74
CA ARG A 102 17.84 -16.66 4.13
C ARG A 102 18.47 -17.73 5.02
N ILE A 103 17.78 -18.04 6.11
CA ILE A 103 18.19 -19.06 7.08
C ILE A 103 17.02 -20.00 7.33
N ASP A 104 17.34 -21.27 7.56
CA ASP A 104 16.36 -22.31 7.92
C ASP A 104 16.43 -22.67 9.42
N ASP A 105 17.52 -22.31 10.09
CA ASP A 105 17.78 -22.57 11.52
C ASP A 105 18.17 -21.29 12.26
N TYR A 106 17.81 -21.22 13.54
CA TYR A 106 18.19 -20.18 14.49
C TYR A 106 18.37 -20.78 15.89
N GLN A 107 18.95 -20.01 16.80
CA GLN A 107 19.16 -20.39 18.19
C GLN A 107 18.41 -19.45 19.13
N ILE A 108 18.15 -19.94 20.34
CA ILE A 108 17.55 -19.13 21.40
C ILE A 108 18.46 -17.93 21.71
N GLY A 109 17.88 -16.73 21.73
CA GLY A 109 18.58 -15.46 21.86
C GLY A 109 18.95 -14.79 20.55
N ASP A 110 18.77 -15.45 19.40
CA ASP A 110 19.00 -14.83 18.10
C ASP A 110 17.90 -13.81 17.77
N THR A 111 18.29 -12.78 17.02
CA THR A 111 17.36 -11.85 16.37
C THR A 111 17.23 -12.23 14.91
N ILE A 112 16.01 -12.56 14.49
CA ILE A 112 15.68 -12.97 13.13
C ILE A 112 14.74 -11.96 12.48
N ILE A 113 14.71 -11.94 11.14
CA ILE A 113 13.80 -11.12 10.37
C ILE A 113 12.84 -12.03 9.60
N VAL A 114 11.55 -11.94 9.91
CA VAL A 114 10.49 -12.59 9.15
C VAL A 114 10.09 -11.70 8.00
N VAL A 115 10.31 -12.18 6.77
CA VAL A 115 9.97 -11.48 5.54
C VAL A 115 8.74 -12.13 4.92
N PHE A 116 7.67 -11.37 4.74
CA PHE A 116 6.48 -11.85 4.04
C PHE A 116 6.06 -10.90 2.91
N LYS A 117 5.64 -11.52 1.80
CA LYS A 117 5.17 -10.84 0.60
C LYS A 117 3.69 -11.09 0.42
N THR A 118 2.95 -10.02 0.16
CA THR A 118 1.50 -10.05 0.00
C THR A 118 1.07 -9.24 -1.22
N ARG A 119 -0.14 -9.52 -1.71
CA ARG A 119 -0.85 -8.67 -2.68
C ARG A 119 -2.23 -8.35 -2.15
N HIS A 120 -2.68 -7.12 -2.39
CA HIS A 120 -4.02 -6.63 -2.00
C HIS A 120 -4.31 -6.68 -0.48
N LEU A 121 -3.24 -6.68 0.34
CA LEU A 121 -3.30 -6.68 1.81
C LEU A 121 -2.79 -5.37 2.45
N VAL A 122 -2.21 -4.44 1.69
CA VAL A 122 -1.78 -3.12 2.22
C VAL A 122 -2.97 -2.38 2.84
N GLY A 123 -2.78 -1.89 4.06
CA GLY A 123 -3.78 -1.22 4.89
C GLY A 123 -4.67 -2.16 5.70
N LYS A 124 -4.56 -3.49 5.51
CA LYS A 124 -5.31 -4.49 6.29
C LYS A 124 -4.48 -5.00 7.46
N LYS A 125 -5.18 -5.45 8.50
CA LYS A 125 -4.59 -6.17 9.62
C LYS A 125 -4.56 -7.65 9.31
N ILE A 126 -3.43 -8.28 9.58
CA ILE A 126 -3.23 -9.72 9.41
C ILE A 126 -2.76 -10.34 10.72
N SER A 127 -2.93 -11.66 10.83
CA SER A 127 -2.25 -12.46 11.84
C SER A 127 -1.33 -13.44 11.14
N LEU A 128 -0.07 -13.50 11.57
CA LEU A 128 0.92 -14.43 11.05
C LEU A 128 1.20 -15.46 12.14
N ASN A 129 0.96 -16.73 11.82
CA ASN A 129 1.30 -17.84 12.71
C ASN A 129 2.66 -18.40 12.30
N LEU A 130 3.65 -18.30 13.20
CA LEU A 130 5.00 -18.81 12.97
C LEU A 130 5.12 -20.29 13.33
N ASN A 131 4.30 -20.75 14.29
CA ASN A 131 4.10 -22.15 14.70
C ASN A 131 5.39 -22.98 14.76
N ASP A 132 6.33 -22.56 15.62
CA ASP A 132 7.52 -23.33 15.93
C ASP A 132 7.25 -24.22 17.15
N LYS A 133 7.87 -25.40 17.20
CA LYS A 133 7.68 -26.36 18.31
C LYS A 133 8.76 -26.28 19.36
N ASP A 134 9.89 -25.67 19.04
CA ASP A 134 11.12 -25.71 19.81
C ASP A 134 11.50 -24.32 20.35
N ALA A 135 10.88 -23.24 19.86
CA ALA A 135 11.10 -21.88 20.34
C ALA A 135 9.82 -21.04 20.33
N ASP A 136 9.78 -20.03 21.19
CA ASP A 136 8.78 -18.96 21.14
C ASP A 136 9.40 -17.68 20.56
N PHE A 137 8.56 -16.74 20.13
CA PHE A 137 9.02 -15.47 19.57
C PHE A 137 8.57 -14.26 20.38
N GLU A 138 9.43 -13.24 20.44
CA GLU A 138 9.15 -11.94 21.01
C GLU A 138 9.11 -10.86 19.92
N TYR A 139 8.08 -10.02 19.96
CA TYR A 139 7.95 -8.85 19.08
C TYR A 139 7.92 -7.57 19.93
N ASN A 140 8.85 -6.64 19.67
CA ASN A 140 8.96 -5.37 20.40
C ASN A 140 8.95 -5.52 21.94
N GLY A 141 9.66 -6.51 22.48
CA GLY A 141 9.71 -6.73 23.92
C GLY A 141 8.53 -7.51 24.51
N ASN A 142 7.57 -7.96 23.68
CA ASN A 142 6.41 -8.71 24.13
C ASN A 142 6.39 -10.10 23.49
N ARG A 143 6.33 -11.13 24.33
CA ARG A 143 6.16 -12.52 23.88
C ARG A 143 4.87 -12.67 23.08
N LEU A 144 4.97 -13.31 21.92
CA LEU A 144 3.83 -13.65 21.10
C LEU A 144 3.05 -14.81 21.74
N GLU A 145 1.73 -14.69 21.79
CA GLU A 145 0.88 -15.75 22.32
C GLU A 145 0.73 -16.85 21.26
N ASN A 146 1.16 -18.08 21.58
CA ASN A 146 1.17 -19.23 20.66
C ASN A 146 1.93 -18.95 19.35
N ASP A 147 2.97 -18.12 19.37
CA ASP A 147 3.75 -17.72 18.19
C ASP A 147 2.93 -17.03 17.09
N ILE A 148 1.82 -16.40 17.47
CA ILE A 148 0.97 -15.67 16.55
C ILE A 148 1.24 -14.17 16.68
N LEU A 149 1.84 -13.59 15.64
CA LEU A 149 1.89 -12.15 15.47
C LEU A 149 0.51 -11.65 15.04
N SER A 150 -0.28 -11.20 16.01
CA SER A 150 -1.67 -10.80 15.82
C SER A 150 -1.81 -9.32 15.46
N ASN A 151 -2.81 -9.00 14.63
CA ASN A 151 -3.22 -7.63 14.29
C ASN A 151 -2.12 -6.75 13.67
N TYR A 152 -1.15 -7.35 12.97
CA TYR A 152 -0.10 -6.62 12.29
C TYR A 152 -0.67 -5.82 11.11
N LEU A 153 -0.40 -4.51 11.06
CA LEU A 153 -0.83 -3.63 9.97
C LEU A 153 0.16 -3.74 8.80
N VAL A 154 -0.30 -4.23 7.66
CA VAL A 154 0.51 -4.29 6.44
C VAL A 154 0.60 -2.89 5.81
N ASN A 155 1.80 -2.33 5.73
CA ASN A 155 2.11 -1.05 5.13
C ASN A 155 2.60 -1.20 3.68
N ASN A 156 3.28 -2.32 3.36
CA ASN A 156 3.85 -2.59 2.04
C ASN A 156 3.55 -4.02 1.57
N ASN A 157 3.62 -4.26 0.26
CA ASN A 157 3.50 -5.60 -0.33
C ASN A 157 4.67 -6.54 0.07
N THR A 158 5.72 -6.01 0.69
CA THR A 158 6.82 -6.78 1.27
C THR A 158 7.12 -6.16 2.62
N GLU A 159 6.91 -6.94 3.68
CA GLU A 159 7.17 -6.55 5.06
C GLU A 159 8.37 -7.31 5.59
N GLN A 160 9.05 -6.67 6.54
CA GLN A 160 10.16 -7.25 7.29
C GLN A 160 9.89 -6.99 8.76
N VAL A 161 9.75 -8.06 9.53
CA VAL A 161 9.43 -7.99 10.96
C VAL A 161 10.56 -8.63 11.75
N GLU A 162 11.20 -7.82 12.59
CA GLU A 162 12.24 -8.29 13.50
C GLU A 162 11.61 -8.98 14.71
N LEU A 163 12.07 -10.19 15.03
CA LEU A 163 11.65 -10.99 16.16
C LEU A 163 12.87 -11.51 16.92
N THR A 164 12.72 -11.62 18.23
CA THR A 164 13.73 -12.26 19.08
C THR A 164 13.27 -13.68 19.41
N VAL A 165 14.14 -14.66 19.19
CA VAL A 165 13.89 -16.06 19.54
C VAL A 165 14.12 -16.25 21.04
N ILE A 166 13.14 -16.81 21.74
CA ILE A 166 13.19 -17.03 23.20
C ILE A 166 12.88 -18.49 23.55
N GLU A 167 13.19 -18.89 24.79
CA GLU A 167 12.84 -20.23 25.29
C GLU A 167 11.33 -20.43 25.29
N GLN A 168 10.89 -21.59 24.78
CA GLN A 168 9.49 -22.02 24.84
C GLN A 168 9.00 -22.10 26.30
N ALA A 169 7.75 -21.67 26.54
CA ALA A 169 7.13 -21.61 27.88
C ALA A 169 6.15 -22.74 28.12
#